data_AF-A0A7X4H4J7-F1
#
_entry.id   AF-A0A7X4H4J7-F1
#
_cell.length_a   1.000
_cell.length_b   1.000
_cell.length_c   1.000
_cell.angle_alpha   90.00
_cell.angle_beta   90.00
_cell.angle_gamma   90.00
#
_symmetry.space_group_name_H-M   'P 1'
#
loop_
_entity.id
_entity.type
_entity.pdbx_description
1 polymer ?
#
loop_
_entity_poly.entity_id
_entity_poly.type
_entity_poly.pdbx_seq_one_letter_code
_entity_poly.pdbx_strand_id
1 'polypeptide(L)'
;MNTTPSYLKPSFEHDRKLVRRYYWQSLLRLWAGIGILVGCFIVLLLALLSSLAARAGMHPGWNWGMVMATLWPALIPSAGVINTVRRYLNELTEAGTPLTAEMFSSRPQRVLLSPLDPLSTYDLCAETLSGLALGMALGYHGPAVFRHSPFIGKIVLGPWRPLWLGRSTEVVVATEVDGPVEIRIRRRFGINFFCVQRGEALHAVQTIATHLQDQLAQRDRALRAVKREQELERAALQARLTALQAQVEPHFLFNTLANLKYLIRTDADTAQQMLDHLVGYLQNALPDMRSASSTLERELALARNYLSIMQIRMGQRLRFRIEAEDAALSRAVPPAMLISLVENAVKHGLERASRPGEIIISATLRGSELRVQVCDDGVGLTDQMGQGFGLANIHERLQLLYGERASLSVAASEQGGVRATLIIKE
;
A
#
# COMPACT_ATOMS: atom_id res chain seq x y z
N MET A 1 13.31 48.30 28.53
CA MET A 1 14.16 48.86 27.46
C MET A 1 15.13 47.78 27.02
N ASN A 2 14.91 47.18 25.85
CA ASN A 2 15.90 46.40 25.12
C ASN A 2 15.81 46.88 23.67
N THR A 3 16.72 47.77 23.32
CA THR A 3 16.87 48.39 22.00
C THR A 3 17.69 47.49 21.11
N THR A 4 17.05 46.79 20.18
CA THR A 4 17.72 46.09 19.07
C THR A 4 18.24 47.12 18.05
N PRO A 5 19.49 46.99 17.55
CA PRO A 5 20.07 47.95 16.60
C PRO A 5 19.40 47.92 15.21
N SER A 6 19.19 49.09 14.63
CA SER A 6 18.33 49.36 13.45
C SER A 6 18.96 49.09 12.06
N TYR A 7 20.01 48.27 11.92
CA TYR A 7 20.84 48.26 10.68
C TYR A 7 20.92 46.95 9.89
N LEU A 8 20.09 45.95 10.17
CA LEU A 8 19.98 44.73 9.34
C LEU A 8 18.50 44.39 9.06
N LYS A 9 17.70 45.34 8.56
CA LYS A 9 16.53 44.97 7.76
C LYS A 9 17.04 44.74 6.34
N PRO A 10 16.99 43.52 5.77
CA PRO A 10 17.25 43.37 4.34
C PRO A 10 16.24 44.27 3.61
N SER A 11 16.75 45.27 2.89
CA SER A 11 15.93 46.20 2.11
C SER A 11 15.36 45.44 0.92
N PHE A 12 14.27 44.72 1.18
CA PHE A 12 13.58 43.94 0.17
C PHE A 12 12.79 44.91 -0.73
N GLU A 13 13.37 45.29 -1.86
CA GLU A 13 12.76 46.22 -2.81
C GLU A 13 11.78 45.46 -3.72
N HIS A 14 10.52 45.88 -3.69
CA HIS A 14 9.49 45.30 -4.55
C HIS A 14 9.65 45.81 -6.00
N ASP A 15 9.31 44.99 -6.99
CA ASP A 15 9.31 45.44 -8.39
C ASP A 15 8.37 46.65 -8.56
N ARG A 16 8.96 47.77 -8.97
CA ARG A 16 8.28 49.06 -9.16
C ARG A 16 7.13 48.96 -10.16
N LYS A 17 7.21 48.10 -11.17
CA LYS A 17 6.13 47.88 -12.15
C LYS A 17 4.92 47.20 -11.49
N LEU A 18 5.18 46.18 -10.67
CA LEU A 18 4.15 45.46 -9.90
C LEU A 18 3.50 46.35 -8.84
N VAL A 19 4.30 47.14 -8.11
CA VAL A 19 3.80 48.11 -7.13
C VAL A 19 2.90 49.15 -7.81
N ARG A 20 3.34 49.76 -8.92
CA ARG A 20 2.52 50.71 -9.68
C ARG A 20 1.22 50.08 -10.16
N ARG A 21 1.28 48.85 -10.68
CA ARG A 21 0.09 48.10 -11.11
C ARG A 21 -0.88 47.84 -9.95
N TYR A 22 -0.37 47.49 -8.76
CA TYR A 22 -1.18 47.25 -7.58
C TYR A 22 -1.90 48.50 -7.07
N TYR A 23 -1.22 49.67 -7.05
CA TYR A 23 -1.86 50.96 -6.74
C TYR A 23 -2.98 51.28 -7.74
N TRP A 24 -2.68 51.21 -9.04
CA TRP A 24 -3.67 51.51 -10.09
C TRP A 24 -4.88 50.59 -10.05
N GLN A 25 -4.67 49.28 -9.87
CA GLN A 25 -5.78 48.34 -9.78
C GLN A 25 -6.63 48.54 -8.53
N SER A 26 -6.01 48.90 -7.39
CA SER A 26 -6.74 49.19 -6.16
C SER A 26 -7.59 50.46 -6.27
N LEU A 27 -7.04 51.50 -6.90
CA LEU A 27 -7.79 52.73 -7.20
C LEU A 27 -8.90 52.51 -8.22
N LEU A 28 -8.63 51.79 -9.32
CA LEU A 28 -9.65 51.48 -10.34
C LEU A 28 -10.81 50.67 -9.75
N ARG A 29 -10.52 49.72 -8.86
CA ARG A 29 -11.55 48.96 -8.13
C ARG A 29 -12.38 49.87 -7.24
N LEU A 30 -11.74 50.74 -6.46
CA LEU A 30 -12.46 51.72 -5.63
C LEU A 30 -13.38 52.61 -6.47
N TRP A 31 -12.86 53.19 -7.56
CA TRP A 31 -13.62 54.07 -8.45
C TRP A 31 -14.75 53.36 -9.16
N ALA A 32 -14.57 52.08 -9.55
CA ALA A 32 -15.67 51.29 -10.10
C ALA A 32 -16.79 51.10 -9.06
N GLY A 33 -16.45 50.85 -7.80
CA GLY A 33 -17.44 50.72 -6.72
C GLY A 33 -18.14 52.04 -6.40
N ILE A 34 -17.37 53.12 -6.23
CA ILE A 34 -17.88 54.46 -5.94
C ILE A 34 -18.71 54.98 -7.12
N GLY A 35 -18.28 54.77 -8.36
CA GLY A 35 -18.98 55.24 -9.56
C GLY A 35 -20.39 54.64 -9.70
N ILE A 36 -20.57 53.37 -9.32
CA ILE A 36 -21.90 52.74 -9.28
C ILE A 36 -22.78 53.43 -8.23
N LEU A 37 -22.25 53.65 -7.02
CA LEU A 37 -23.01 54.29 -5.93
C LEU A 37 -23.33 55.77 -6.23
N VAL A 38 -22.35 56.53 -6.71
CA VAL A 38 -22.49 57.94 -7.07
C VAL A 38 -23.42 58.09 -8.28
N GLY A 39 -23.33 57.21 -9.28
CA GLY A 39 -24.25 57.19 -10.41
C GLY A 39 -25.70 56.95 -9.97
N CYS A 40 -25.94 55.94 -9.12
CA CYS A 40 -27.26 55.71 -8.53
C CYS A 40 -27.73 56.92 -7.71
N PHE A 41 -26.86 57.51 -6.90
CA PHE A 41 -27.18 58.68 -6.09
C PHE A 41 -27.54 59.90 -6.95
N ILE A 42 -26.79 60.18 -8.01
CA ILE A 42 -27.06 61.29 -8.94
C ILE A 42 -28.40 61.09 -9.63
N VAL A 43 -28.71 59.88 -10.12
CA VAL A 43 -30.01 59.58 -10.74
C VAL A 43 -31.15 59.80 -9.74
N LEU A 44 -30.99 59.34 -8.50
CA LEU A 44 -32.01 59.46 -7.44
C LEU A 44 -32.18 60.92 -7.00
N LEU A 45 -31.09 61.67 -6.90
CA LEU A 45 -31.08 63.11 -6.61
C LEU A 45 -31.74 63.92 -7.73
N LEU A 46 -31.42 63.63 -8.99
CA LEU A 46 -32.04 64.27 -10.15
C LEU A 46 -33.55 63.97 -10.22
N ALA A 47 -33.96 62.73 -9.95
CA ALA A 47 -35.37 62.35 -9.88
C ALA A 47 -36.11 63.05 -8.72
N LEU A 48 -35.46 63.18 -7.55
CA LEU A 48 -36.02 63.90 -6.42
C LEU A 48 -36.18 65.39 -6.72
N LEU A 49 -35.16 66.02 -7.30
CA LEU A 49 -35.18 67.44 -7.65
C LEU A 49 -36.17 67.75 -8.77
N SER A 50 -36.30 66.88 -9.77
CA SER A 50 -37.34 67.06 -10.81
C SER A 50 -38.74 66.93 -10.22
N SER A 51 -38.96 66.01 -9.27
CA SER A 51 -40.24 65.88 -8.58
C SER A 51 -40.59 67.08 -7.69
N LEU A 52 -39.60 67.67 -7.01
CA LEU A 52 -39.76 68.86 -6.18
C LEU A 52 -39.97 70.12 -7.03
N ALA A 53 -39.22 70.27 -8.12
CA ALA A 53 -39.36 71.39 -9.06
C ALA A 53 -40.74 71.38 -9.74
N ALA A 54 -41.25 70.20 -10.12
CA ALA A 54 -42.60 70.04 -10.67
C ALA A 54 -43.69 70.45 -9.65
N ARG A 55 -43.50 70.21 -8.35
CA ARG A 55 -44.42 70.65 -7.29
C ARG A 55 -44.34 72.15 -6.99
N ALA A 56 -43.20 72.79 -7.25
CA ALA A 56 -42.95 74.20 -6.94
C ALA A 56 -43.17 75.16 -8.14
N GLY A 57 -43.51 74.64 -9.33
CA GLY A 57 -43.76 75.45 -10.54
C GLY A 57 -42.50 76.14 -11.10
N MET A 58 -41.30 75.69 -10.74
CA MET A 58 -40.03 76.27 -11.21
C MET A 58 -39.43 75.44 -12.35
N HIS A 59 -38.87 76.10 -13.38
CA HIS A 59 -38.04 75.42 -14.38
C HIS A 59 -36.67 75.07 -13.76
N PRO A 60 -36.21 73.80 -13.87
CA PRO A 60 -34.94 73.40 -13.31
C PRO A 60 -33.77 73.95 -14.15
N GLY A 61 -33.18 75.06 -13.72
CA GLY A 61 -31.90 75.52 -14.25
C GLY A 61 -30.78 74.54 -13.88
N TRP A 62 -30.03 74.06 -14.87
CA TRP A 62 -28.93 73.12 -14.67
C TRP A 62 -27.75 73.78 -13.92
N ASN A 63 -27.54 73.41 -12.66
CA ASN A 63 -26.47 73.97 -11.83
C ASN A 63 -25.25 73.03 -11.74
N TRP A 64 -24.24 73.29 -12.58
CA TRP A 64 -22.96 72.57 -12.57
C TRP A 64 -22.26 72.62 -11.20
N GLY A 65 -22.50 73.64 -10.38
CA GLY A 65 -21.93 73.76 -9.04
C GLY A 65 -22.39 72.64 -8.10
N MET A 66 -23.63 72.17 -8.23
CA MET A 66 -24.17 71.10 -7.39
C MET A 66 -23.62 69.72 -7.81
N VAL A 67 -23.45 69.50 -9.12
CA VAL A 67 -22.79 68.29 -9.65
C VAL A 67 -21.34 68.22 -9.17
N MET A 68 -20.60 69.33 -9.28
CA MET A 68 -19.21 69.40 -8.82
C MET A 68 -19.08 69.23 -7.30
N ALA A 69 -20.02 69.78 -6.51
CA ALA A 69 -20.07 69.60 -5.07
C ALA A 69 -20.31 68.14 -4.65
N THR A 70 -21.02 67.34 -5.46
CA THR A 70 -21.19 65.90 -5.22
C THR A 70 -19.98 65.05 -5.65
N LEU A 71 -19.18 65.52 -6.60
CA LEU A 71 -18.01 64.80 -7.13
C LEU A 71 -16.76 64.94 -6.24
N TRP A 72 -16.55 66.09 -5.61
CA TRP A 72 -15.35 66.33 -4.80
C TRP A 72 -15.21 65.38 -3.59
N PRO A 73 -16.26 65.12 -2.78
CA PRO A 73 -16.18 64.16 -1.68
C PRO A 73 -15.88 62.72 -2.14
N ALA A 74 -16.16 62.37 -3.40
CA ALA A 74 -15.88 61.05 -3.95
C ALA A 74 -14.36 60.78 -4.14
N LEU A 75 -13.51 61.82 -4.10
CA LEU A 75 -12.05 61.70 -4.16
C LEU A 75 -11.44 61.31 -2.80
N ILE A 76 -12.09 61.62 -1.68
CA ILE A 76 -11.58 61.40 -0.30
C ILE A 76 -11.20 59.92 -0.03
N PRO A 77 -12.00 58.92 -0.43
CA PRO A 77 -11.66 57.50 -0.25
C PRO A 77 -10.35 57.07 -0.96
N SER A 78 -9.92 57.79 -2.01
CA SER A 78 -8.69 57.46 -2.76
C SER A 78 -7.44 57.59 -1.89
N ALA A 79 -7.38 58.61 -1.02
CA ALA A 79 -6.27 58.79 -0.07
C ALA A 79 -6.22 57.63 0.94
N GLY A 80 -7.38 57.15 1.39
CA GLY A 80 -7.48 55.99 2.28
C GLY A 80 -6.98 54.69 1.64
N VAL A 81 -7.28 54.47 0.36
CA VAL A 81 -6.78 53.32 -0.41
C VAL A 81 -5.27 53.39 -0.59
N ILE A 82 -4.73 54.57 -0.95
CA ILE A 82 -3.27 54.76 -1.09
C ILE A 82 -2.57 54.46 0.24
N ASN A 83 -3.10 54.94 1.36
CA ASN A 83 -2.52 54.66 2.68
C ASN A 83 -2.60 53.16 3.04
N THR A 84 -3.72 52.50 2.71
CA THR A 84 -3.91 51.07 2.97
C THR A 84 -2.94 50.21 2.14
N VAL A 85 -2.76 50.55 0.86
CA VAL A 85 -1.79 49.89 -0.03
C VAL A 85 -0.37 50.09 0.49
N ARG A 86 -0.02 51.32 0.89
CA ARG A 86 1.30 51.62 1.47
C ARG A 86 1.58 50.81 2.73
N ARG A 87 0.61 50.74 3.66
CA ARG A 87 0.73 49.95 4.89
C ARG A 87 0.94 48.47 4.57
N TYR A 88 0.17 47.91 3.63
CA TYR A 88 0.32 46.50 3.24
C TYR A 88 1.68 46.21 2.57
N LEU A 89 2.20 47.11 1.73
CA LEU A 89 3.54 46.96 1.16
C LEU A 89 4.62 46.98 2.24
N ASN A 90 4.48 47.85 3.25
CA ASN A 90 5.38 47.86 4.40
C ASN A 90 5.29 46.55 5.20
N GLU A 91 4.08 46.03 5.44
CA GLU A 91 3.87 44.72 6.09
C GLU A 91 4.60 43.59 5.32
N LEU A 92 4.52 43.57 3.98
CA LEU A 92 5.22 42.60 3.14
C LEU A 92 6.75 42.75 3.19
N THR A 93 7.25 43.99 3.17
CA THR A 93 8.68 44.27 3.32
C THR A 93 9.21 43.83 4.68
N GLU A 94 8.45 44.03 5.76
CA GLU A 94 8.80 43.57 7.10
C GLU A 94 8.76 42.05 7.23
N ALA A 95 7.83 41.39 6.54
CA ALA A 95 7.73 39.93 6.46
C ALA A 95 8.76 39.30 5.49
N GLY A 96 9.49 40.10 4.70
CA GLY A 96 10.44 39.61 3.70
C GLY A 96 9.78 38.89 2.50
N THR A 97 8.49 39.12 2.27
CA THR A 97 7.72 38.42 1.22
C THR A 97 7.55 39.28 -0.04
N PRO A 98 7.87 38.77 -1.25
CA PRO A 98 7.64 39.51 -2.49
C PRO A 98 6.15 39.74 -2.78
N LEU A 99 5.83 40.96 -3.22
CA LEU A 99 4.55 41.21 -3.89
C LEU A 99 4.49 40.45 -5.22
N THR A 100 3.62 39.45 -5.31
CA THR A 100 3.36 38.71 -6.55
C THR A 100 2.06 39.16 -7.20
N ALA A 101 1.97 39.00 -8.54
CA ALA A 101 0.78 39.37 -9.30
C ALA A 101 -0.49 38.62 -8.84
N GLU A 102 -0.33 37.41 -8.29
CA GLU A 102 -1.43 36.59 -7.81
C GLU A 102 -2.08 37.12 -6.53
N MET A 103 -1.32 37.80 -5.65
CA MET A 103 -1.82 38.32 -4.36
C MET A 103 -2.93 39.38 -4.54
N PHE A 104 -2.93 40.08 -5.66
CA PHE A 104 -3.92 41.09 -5.98
C PHE A 104 -4.79 40.73 -7.21
N SER A 105 -4.62 39.53 -7.74
CA SER A 105 -5.49 38.96 -8.77
C SER A 105 -6.93 38.87 -8.27
N SER A 106 -7.88 39.18 -9.14
CA SER A 106 -9.32 39.03 -8.83
C SER A 106 -9.80 37.58 -8.97
N ARG A 107 -9.00 36.71 -9.59
CA ARG A 107 -9.34 35.32 -9.89
C ARG A 107 -8.12 34.41 -9.68
N PRO A 108 -7.63 34.26 -8.44
CA PRO A 108 -6.63 33.25 -8.17
C PRO A 108 -7.22 31.86 -8.43
N GLN A 109 -6.41 31.00 -9.07
CA GLN A 109 -6.77 29.62 -9.39
C GLN A 109 -5.61 28.69 -9.05
N ARG A 110 -5.96 27.48 -8.60
CA ARG A 110 -5.06 26.33 -8.51
C ARG A 110 -5.69 25.15 -9.21
N VAL A 111 -4.84 24.31 -9.79
CA VAL A 111 -5.23 23.06 -10.44
C VAL A 111 -4.42 21.96 -9.79
N LEU A 112 -5.09 20.91 -9.33
CA LEU A 112 -4.48 19.69 -8.82
C LEU A 112 -4.85 18.52 -9.71
N LEU A 113 -3.96 17.54 -9.80
CA LEU A 113 -4.22 16.27 -10.47
C LEU A 113 -4.54 15.21 -9.43
N SER A 114 -5.66 14.53 -9.58
CA SER A 114 -6.05 13.41 -8.74
C SER A 114 -5.68 12.09 -9.41
N PRO A 115 -5.02 11.16 -8.68
CA PRO A 115 -4.76 9.80 -9.17
C PRO A 115 -6.00 8.88 -9.06
N LEU A 116 -7.08 9.36 -8.43
CA LEU A 116 -8.31 8.59 -8.21
C LEU A 116 -9.29 8.79 -9.38
N ASP A 117 -10.29 7.91 -9.47
CA ASP A 117 -11.39 8.08 -10.42
C ASP A 117 -12.21 9.36 -10.12
N PRO A 118 -12.99 9.88 -11.08
CA PRO A 118 -13.72 11.14 -10.92
C PRO A 118 -14.68 11.16 -9.73
N LEU A 119 -15.34 10.03 -9.44
CA LEU A 119 -16.33 9.94 -8.36
C LEU A 119 -15.64 9.90 -7.00
N SER A 120 -14.64 9.04 -6.82
CA SER A 120 -13.83 8.98 -5.59
C SER A 120 -13.11 10.30 -5.32
N THR A 121 -12.65 10.98 -6.38
CA THR A 121 -12.04 12.32 -6.26
C THR A 121 -13.06 13.34 -5.75
N TYR A 122 -14.28 13.31 -6.29
CA TYR A 122 -15.35 14.20 -5.86
C TYR A 122 -15.76 13.95 -4.41
N ASP A 123 -15.94 12.68 -4.02
CA ASP A 123 -16.33 12.31 -2.65
C ASP A 123 -15.26 12.71 -1.65
N LEU A 124 -13.98 12.48 -1.95
CA LEU A 124 -12.87 12.92 -1.11
C LEU A 124 -12.83 14.45 -1.00
N CYS A 125 -13.06 15.18 -2.10
CA CYS A 125 -13.18 16.63 -2.03
C CYS A 125 -14.37 17.07 -1.18
N ALA A 126 -15.53 16.43 -1.32
CA ALA A 126 -16.73 16.76 -0.57
C ALA A 126 -16.53 16.54 0.94
N GLU A 127 -15.99 15.37 1.32
CA GLU A 127 -15.66 15.01 2.70
C GLU A 127 -14.65 16.01 3.29
N THR A 128 -13.52 16.21 2.62
CA THR A 128 -12.44 17.09 3.08
C THR A 128 -12.91 18.54 3.25
N LEU A 129 -13.74 19.03 2.32
CA LEU A 129 -14.20 20.43 2.33
C LEU A 129 -15.40 20.68 3.23
N SER A 130 -16.10 19.64 3.67
CA SER A 130 -17.23 19.73 4.61
C SER A 130 -16.80 19.94 6.06
N GLY A 131 -15.50 19.76 6.38
CA GLY A 131 -14.97 19.87 7.73
C GLY A 131 -15.10 21.27 8.35
N LEU A 132 -15.58 21.33 9.59
CA LEU A 132 -15.78 22.55 10.39
C LEU A 132 -14.53 23.46 10.47
N ALA A 133 -13.33 22.86 10.51
CA ALA A 133 -12.06 23.59 10.62
C ALA A 133 -11.72 24.43 9.39
N LEU A 134 -12.19 24.02 8.20
CA LEU A 134 -11.85 24.70 6.94
C LEU A 134 -12.54 26.07 6.84
N GLY A 135 -13.75 26.22 7.41
CA GLY A 135 -14.47 27.49 7.40
C GLY A 135 -13.69 28.62 8.07
N MET A 136 -13.09 28.34 9.24
CA MET A 136 -12.25 29.30 9.96
C MET A 136 -10.93 29.56 9.24
N ALA A 137 -10.29 28.53 8.70
CA ALA A 137 -9.04 28.67 7.93
C ALA A 137 -9.21 29.53 6.66
N LEU A 138 -10.43 29.58 6.11
CA LEU A 138 -10.82 30.42 4.98
C LEU A 138 -11.23 31.86 5.37
N GLY A 139 -11.16 32.19 6.67
CA GLY A 139 -11.52 33.51 7.20
C GLY A 139 -13.02 33.76 7.29
N TYR A 140 -13.85 32.71 7.42
CA TYR A 140 -15.27 32.86 7.70
C TYR A 140 -15.54 32.89 9.21
N HIS A 141 -16.50 33.70 9.63
CA HIS A 141 -16.94 33.81 11.04
C HIS A 141 -17.80 32.62 11.52
N GLY A 142 -17.64 31.44 10.91
CA GLY A 142 -18.45 30.23 11.16
C GLY A 142 -18.19 29.12 10.13
N PRO A 143 -18.91 27.98 10.20
CA PRO A 143 -18.78 26.90 9.23
C PRO A 143 -19.12 27.40 7.81
N ALA A 144 -18.35 26.95 6.82
CA ALA A 144 -18.60 27.30 5.44
C ALA A 144 -19.93 26.67 4.98
N VAL A 145 -20.78 27.44 4.28
CA VAL A 145 -21.93 26.90 3.56
C VAL A 145 -21.39 26.03 2.44
N PHE A 146 -21.73 24.75 2.53
CA PHE A 146 -21.34 23.71 1.59
C PHE A 146 -22.49 23.46 0.61
N ARG A 147 -22.29 23.80 -0.67
CA ARG A 147 -23.21 23.42 -1.75
C ARG A 147 -22.46 22.57 -2.75
N HIS A 148 -22.98 21.38 -3.02
CA HIS A 148 -22.32 20.44 -3.90
C HIS A 148 -23.33 19.91 -4.95
N SER A 149 -22.85 19.69 -6.17
CA SER A 149 -23.64 19.19 -7.29
C SER A 149 -22.86 18.04 -7.94
N PRO A 150 -23.17 16.77 -7.58
CA PRO A 150 -22.40 15.61 -7.99
C PRO A 150 -22.34 15.44 -9.52
N PHE A 151 -23.47 15.64 -10.20
CA PHE A 151 -23.58 15.51 -11.66
C PHE A 151 -22.72 16.50 -12.46
N ILE A 152 -22.34 17.63 -11.85
CA ILE A 152 -21.53 18.68 -12.50
C ILE A 152 -20.12 18.71 -11.88
N GLY A 153 -19.80 17.81 -10.93
CA GLY A 153 -18.51 17.76 -10.24
C GLY A 153 -18.18 19.03 -9.45
N LYS A 154 -19.20 19.81 -9.06
CA LYS A 154 -19.01 21.17 -8.54
C LYS A 154 -19.29 21.27 -7.05
N ILE A 155 -18.38 21.89 -6.32
CA ILE A 155 -18.46 22.16 -4.88
C ILE A 155 -18.25 23.66 -4.68
N VAL A 156 -19.10 24.30 -3.88
CA VAL A 156 -19.06 25.74 -3.58
C VAL A 156 -19.05 25.94 -2.07
N LEU A 157 -18.06 26.69 -1.60
CA LEU A 157 -17.83 27.05 -0.20
C LEU A 157 -18.04 28.55 -0.02
N GLY A 158 -18.95 28.98 0.87
CA GLY A 158 -19.20 30.40 1.15
C GLY A 158 -19.54 30.70 2.62
N PRO A 159 -19.75 31.97 3.01
CA PRO A 159 -20.11 32.34 4.37
C PRO A 159 -21.53 31.90 4.75
N TRP A 160 -21.76 31.71 6.06
CA TRP A 160 -23.04 31.27 6.66
C TRP A 160 -24.24 32.17 6.33
N ARG A 161 -24.04 33.46 6.02
CA ARG A 161 -25.08 34.39 5.54
C ARG A 161 -24.96 34.58 4.02
N PRO A 162 -25.76 33.89 3.21
CA PRO A 162 -25.66 33.94 1.75
C PRO A 162 -26.33 35.21 1.20
N LEU A 163 -25.68 36.36 1.36
CA LEU A 163 -25.93 37.46 0.42
C LEU A 163 -25.32 37.05 -0.93
N TRP A 164 -26.03 37.29 -2.05
CA TRP A 164 -25.55 37.01 -3.42
C TRP A 164 -24.17 37.60 -3.73
N LEU A 165 -23.72 38.53 -2.89
CA LEU A 165 -22.52 39.33 -3.01
C LEU A 165 -21.34 38.87 -2.12
N GLY A 166 -21.50 37.74 -1.42
CA GLY A 166 -20.53 37.19 -0.47
C GLY A 166 -19.32 36.46 -1.08
N ARG A 167 -18.27 36.26 -0.26
CA ARG A 167 -17.03 35.56 -0.61
C ARG A 167 -17.24 34.06 -0.80
N SER A 168 -17.13 33.50 -2.02
CA SER A 168 -17.19 32.04 -2.20
C SER A 168 -16.01 31.47 -2.97
N THR A 169 -15.47 30.34 -2.52
CA THR A 169 -14.52 29.51 -3.26
C THR A 169 -15.27 28.38 -3.94
N GLU A 170 -14.95 28.12 -5.19
CA GLU A 170 -15.53 27.05 -5.99
C GLU A 170 -14.42 26.04 -6.30
N VAL A 171 -14.73 24.77 -6.07
CA VAL A 171 -13.91 23.62 -6.41
C VAL A 171 -14.66 22.83 -7.46
N VAL A 172 -14.07 22.64 -8.63
CA VAL A 172 -14.65 21.89 -9.73
C VAL A 172 -13.76 20.71 -10.01
N VAL A 173 -14.30 19.52 -9.84
CA VAL A 173 -13.70 18.27 -10.29
C VAL A 173 -14.16 18.05 -11.72
N ALA A 174 -13.20 18.02 -12.65
CA ALA A 174 -13.44 17.79 -14.06
C ALA A 174 -12.50 16.69 -14.55
N THR A 175 -12.95 15.93 -15.53
CA THR A 175 -12.14 14.93 -16.23
C THR A 175 -12.16 15.27 -17.71
N GLU A 176 -11.00 15.25 -18.35
CA GLU A 176 -10.90 15.23 -19.80
C GLU A 176 -11.13 13.80 -20.29
N VAL A 177 -11.69 13.63 -21.49
CA VAL A 177 -11.90 12.30 -22.09
C VAL A 177 -10.52 11.61 -22.22
N ASP A 178 -10.33 10.48 -21.52
CA ASP A 178 -9.05 9.76 -21.35
C ASP A 178 -7.91 10.53 -20.64
N GLY A 179 -8.23 11.65 -19.98
CA GLY A 179 -7.27 12.49 -19.25
C GLY A 179 -7.27 12.27 -17.73
N PRO A 180 -6.23 12.75 -17.02
CA PRO A 180 -6.21 12.74 -15.57
C PRO A 180 -7.35 13.58 -14.99
N VAL A 181 -7.82 13.20 -13.79
CA VAL A 181 -8.87 13.96 -13.11
C VAL A 181 -8.29 15.25 -12.55
N GLU A 182 -8.81 16.39 -12.99
CA GLU A 182 -8.41 17.72 -12.56
C GLU A 182 -9.32 18.28 -11.48
N ILE A 183 -8.73 18.82 -10.42
CA ILE A 183 -9.42 19.59 -9.39
C ILE A 183 -9.06 21.06 -9.58
N ARG A 184 -10.00 21.86 -10.06
CA ARG A 184 -9.83 23.31 -10.27
C ARG A 184 -10.44 24.08 -9.11
N ILE A 185 -9.60 24.79 -8.37
CA ILE A 185 -9.99 25.60 -7.22
C ILE A 185 -9.91 27.07 -7.64
N ARG A 186 -11.04 27.78 -7.60
CA ARG A 186 -11.13 29.19 -8.01
C ARG A 186 -11.94 30.02 -7.04
N ARG A 187 -11.54 31.28 -6.84
CA ARG A 187 -12.35 32.23 -6.06
C ARG A 187 -13.40 32.90 -6.95
N ARG A 188 -14.66 32.90 -6.53
CA ARG A 188 -15.71 33.69 -7.22
C ARG A 188 -15.65 35.16 -6.80
N PHE A 189 -16.13 36.00 -7.70
CA PHE A 189 -16.23 37.44 -7.53
C PHE A 189 -17.33 37.80 -6.52
N GLY A 190 -17.08 38.78 -5.64
CA GLY A 190 -18.04 39.34 -4.68
C GLY A 190 -17.73 40.81 -4.39
N ILE A 191 -18.48 41.47 -3.49
CA ILE A 191 -18.29 42.92 -3.17
C ILE A 191 -16.85 43.25 -2.77
N ASN A 192 -16.17 42.30 -2.12
CA ASN A 192 -14.77 42.48 -1.71
C ASN A 192 -13.81 42.71 -2.89
N PHE A 193 -14.25 42.53 -4.15
CA PHE A 193 -13.51 42.99 -5.32
C PHE A 193 -13.22 44.50 -5.28
N PHE A 194 -14.14 45.31 -4.74
CA PHE A 194 -13.98 46.76 -4.63
C PHE A 194 -13.03 47.17 -3.50
N CYS A 195 -12.67 46.24 -2.61
CA CYS A 195 -11.72 46.47 -1.52
C CYS A 195 -10.27 46.21 -1.96
N VAL A 196 -9.32 46.78 -1.21
CA VAL A 196 -7.88 46.52 -1.39
C VAL A 196 -7.59 45.04 -1.13
N GLN A 197 -7.03 44.36 -2.12
CA GLN A 197 -6.70 42.93 -2.03
C GLN A 197 -5.37 42.74 -1.29
N ARG A 198 -5.38 41.95 -0.21
CA ARG A 198 -4.19 41.62 0.60
C ARG A 198 -3.81 40.14 0.52
N GLY A 199 -4.09 39.48 -0.61
CA GLY A 199 -3.80 38.05 -0.77
C GLY A 199 -4.79 37.08 -0.13
N GLU A 200 -5.84 37.54 0.57
CA GLU A 200 -6.83 36.65 1.22
C GLU A 200 -7.50 35.65 0.25
N ALA A 201 -7.75 36.07 -1.00
CA ALA A 201 -8.29 35.19 -2.03
C ALA A 201 -7.28 34.11 -2.47
N LEU A 202 -6.01 34.46 -2.54
CA LEU A 202 -4.92 33.54 -2.89
C LEU A 202 -4.68 32.55 -1.74
N HIS A 203 -4.60 33.05 -0.51
CA HIS A 203 -4.47 32.24 0.70
C HIS A 203 -5.58 31.20 0.80
N ALA A 204 -6.85 31.60 0.62
CA ALA A 204 -7.99 30.69 0.65
C ALA A 204 -7.88 29.55 -0.38
N VAL A 205 -7.45 29.87 -1.61
CA VAL A 205 -7.26 28.88 -2.68
C VAL A 205 -6.07 27.97 -2.36
N GLN A 206 -4.97 28.52 -1.84
CA GLN A 206 -3.78 27.75 -1.43
C GLN A 206 -4.08 26.80 -0.28
N THR A 207 -4.78 27.25 0.77
CA THR A 207 -5.15 26.39 1.90
C THR A 207 -5.99 25.20 1.47
N ILE A 208 -6.98 25.42 0.58
CA ILE A 208 -7.77 24.32 0.03
C ILE A 208 -6.90 23.39 -0.81
N ALA A 209 -6.03 23.95 -1.65
CA ALA A 209 -5.17 23.16 -2.52
C ALA A 209 -4.22 22.26 -1.72
N THR A 210 -3.53 22.81 -0.72
CA THR A 210 -2.61 22.06 0.14
C THR A 210 -3.35 20.98 0.92
N HIS A 211 -4.51 21.31 1.49
CA HIS A 211 -5.27 20.35 2.27
C HIS A 211 -5.78 19.16 1.43
N LEU A 212 -6.31 19.44 0.22
CA LEU A 212 -6.72 18.39 -0.71
C LEU A 212 -5.54 17.56 -1.21
N GLN A 213 -4.40 18.20 -1.49
CA GLN A 213 -3.19 17.49 -1.92
C GLN A 213 -2.69 16.52 -0.85
N ASP A 214 -2.68 16.93 0.42
CA ASP A 214 -2.27 16.08 1.54
C ASP A 214 -3.22 14.88 1.69
N GLN A 215 -4.54 15.11 1.60
CA GLN A 215 -5.54 14.04 1.70
C GLN A 215 -5.43 13.03 0.53
N LEU A 216 -5.25 13.50 -0.70
CA LEU A 216 -5.04 12.64 -1.87
C LEU A 216 -3.77 11.79 -1.72
N ALA A 217 -2.68 12.38 -1.25
CA ALA A 217 -1.42 11.66 -1.02
C ALA A 217 -1.56 10.59 0.08
N GLN A 218 -2.28 10.89 1.16
CA GLN A 218 -2.56 9.92 2.22
C GLN A 218 -3.40 8.74 1.71
N ARG A 219 -4.46 9.02 0.93
CA ARG A 219 -5.35 8.00 0.38
C ARG A 219 -4.63 7.08 -0.60
N ASP A 220 -3.83 7.64 -1.51
CA ASP A 220 -3.02 6.86 -2.47
C ASP A 220 -1.99 5.98 -1.75
N ARG A 221 -1.31 6.48 -0.73
CA ARG A 221 -0.39 5.67 0.10
C ARG A 221 -1.10 4.51 0.79
N ALA A 222 -2.28 4.75 1.35
CA ALA A 222 -3.07 3.69 2.00
C ALA A 222 -3.48 2.59 1.00
N LEU A 223 -3.96 2.97 -0.18
CA LEU A 223 -4.32 2.01 -1.24
C LEU A 223 -3.12 1.18 -1.70
N ARG A 224 -1.96 1.81 -1.87
CA ARG A 224 -0.71 1.11 -2.25
C ARG A 224 -0.22 0.16 -1.16
N ALA A 225 -0.34 0.55 0.11
CA ALA A 225 0.04 -0.30 1.23
C ALA A 225 -0.82 -1.57 1.28
N VAL A 226 -2.14 -1.44 1.17
CA VAL A 226 -3.08 -2.58 1.13
C VAL A 226 -2.77 -3.51 -0.03
N LYS A 227 -2.54 -2.96 -1.23
CA LYS A 227 -2.17 -3.78 -2.40
C LYS A 227 -0.85 -4.52 -2.19
N ARG A 228 0.14 -3.85 -1.59
CA ARG A 228 1.44 -4.45 -1.33
C ARG A 228 1.36 -5.58 -0.31
N GLU A 229 0.55 -5.42 0.73
CA GLU A 229 0.29 -6.46 1.73
C GLU A 229 -0.33 -7.70 1.08
N GLN A 230 -1.36 -7.53 0.24
CA GLN A 230 -1.98 -8.63 -0.51
C GLN A 230 -1.00 -9.34 -1.45
N GLU A 231 -0.11 -8.61 -2.13
CA GLU A 231 0.94 -9.18 -2.97
C GLU A 231 1.92 -10.05 -2.16
N LEU A 232 2.33 -9.58 -0.99
CA LEU A 232 3.23 -10.31 -0.09
C LEU A 232 2.57 -11.56 0.48
N GLU A 233 1.30 -11.48 0.90
CA GLU A 233 0.54 -12.63 1.38
C GLU A 233 0.41 -13.71 0.30
N ARG A 234 0.07 -13.31 -0.93
CA ARG A 234 0.02 -14.22 -2.09
C ARG A 234 1.37 -14.85 -2.38
N ALA A 235 2.45 -14.07 -2.36
CA ALA A 235 3.79 -14.58 -2.59
C ALA A 235 4.22 -15.59 -1.50
N ALA A 236 3.91 -15.31 -0.23
CA ALA A 236 4.19 -16.20 0.89
C ALA A 236 3.37 -17.51 0.80
N LEU A 237 2.08 -17.41 0.45
CA LEU A 237 1.23 -18.58 0.23
C LEU A 237 1.76 -19.43 -0.93
N GLN A 238 2.15 -18.81 -2.05
CA GLN A 238 2.70 -19.50 -3.20
C GLN A 238 4.01 -20.21 -2.85
N ALA A 239 4.94 -19.52 -2.16
CA ALA A 239 6.18 -20.11 -1.70
C ALA A 239 5.94 -21.31 -0.78
N ARG A 240 4.94 -21.21 0.11
CA ARG A 240 4.53 -22.30 1.00
C ARG A 240 3.96 -23.50 0.23
N LEU A 241 3.11 -23.26 -0.78
CA LEU A 241 2.59 -24.31 -1.64
C LEU A 241 3.70 -25.00 -2.45
N THR A 242 4.63 -24.23 -3.01
CA THR A 242 5.79 -24.78 -3.73
C THR A 242 6.70 -25.60 -2.81
N ALA A 243 6.94 -25.15 -1.58
CA ALA A 243 7.71 -25.91 -0.60
C ALA A 243 7.02 -27.23 -0.21
N LEU A 244 5.69 -27.23 -0.06
CA LEU A 244 4.91 -28.45 0.19
C LEU A 244 4.98 -29.43 -1.01
N GLN A 245 4.89 -28.92 -2.24
CA GLN A 245 5.00 -29.74 -3.45
C GLN A 245 6.39 -30.35 -3.65
N ALA A 246 7.45 -29.67 -3.19
CA ALA A 246 8.83 -30.13 -3.36
C ALA A 246 9.23 -31.29 -2.42
N GLN A 247 8.46 -31.57 -1.36
CA GLN A 247 8.85 -32.49 -0.30
C GLN A 247 8.23 -33.89 -0.37
N VAL A 248 7.30 -34.14 -1.31
CA VAL A 248 6.91 -35.50 -1.72
C VAL A 248 7.50 -35.71 -3.10
N GLU A 249 8.30 -36.76 -3.33
CA GLU A 249 8.82 -37.06 -4.67
C GLU A 249 7.63 -37.17 -5.63
N PRO A 250 7.40 -36.18 -6.53
CA PRO A 250 6.17 -36.15 -7.32
C PRO A 250 6.06 -37.39 -8.19
N HIS A 251 7.20 -37.88 -8.65
CA HIS A 251 7.32 -39.11 -9.42
C HIS A 251 6.85 -40.36 -8.64
N PHE A 252 7.24 -40.52 -7.37
CA PHE A 252 6.75 -41.65 -6.56
C PHE A 252 5.23 -41.60 -6.41
N LEU A 253 4.67 -40.43 -6.10
CA LEU A 253 3.22 -40.28 -5.92
C LEU A 253 2.45 -40.58 -7.21
N PHE A 254 2.87 -39.99 -8.34
CA PHE A 254 2.22 -40.24 -9.64
C PHE A 254 2.33 -41.71 -10.06
N ASN A 255 3.49 -42.34 -9.88
CA ASN A 255 3.68 -43.76 -10.21
C ASN A 255 2.83 -44.68 -9.32
N THR A 256 2.73 -44.34 -8.03
CA THR A 256 1.89 -45.08 -7.08
C THR A 256 0.43 -44.99 -7.49
N LEU A 257 -0.08 -43.78 -7.81
CA LEU A 257 -1.45 -43.59 -8.27
C LEU A 257 -1.74 -44.25 -9.62
N ALA A 258 -0.78 -44.24 -10.55
CA ALA A 258 -0.91 -44.92 -11.84
C ALA A 258 -1.01 -46.44 -11.68
N ASN A 259 -0.18 -47.04 -10.82
CA ASN A 259 -0.24 -48.46 -10.51
C ASN A 259 -1.55 -48.81 -9.76
N LEU A 260 -1.97 -47.98 -8.80
CA LEU A 260 -3.25 -48.14 -8.12
C LEU A 260 -4.42 -48.15 -9.11
N LYS A 261 -4.44 -47.22 -10.10
CA LYS A 261 -5.46 -47.18 -11.15
C LYS A 261 -5.52 -48.47 -11.99
N TYR A 262 -4.38 -49.10 -12.22
CA TYR A 262 -4.31 -50.39 -12.89
C TYR A 262 -4.87 -51.51 -11.97
N LEU A 263 -4.40 -51.57 -10.73
CA LEU A 263 -4.82 -52.57 -9.74
C LEU A 263 -6.31 -52.54 -9.45
N ILE A 264 -6.95 -51.37 -9.38
CA ILE A 264 -8.42 -51.25 -9.20
C ILE A 264 -9.18 -52.09 -10.24
N ARG A 265 -8.62 -52.27 -11.45
CA ARG A 265 -9.25 -53.04 -12.53
C ARG A 265 -8.86 -54.52 -12.55
N THR A 266 -7.70 -54.88 -11.99
CA THR A 266 -7.12 -56.23 -12.12
C THR A 266 -7.13 -57.02 -10.82
N ASP A 267 -6.96 -56.34 -9.69
CA ASP A 267 -6.90 -56.90 -8.34
C ASP A 267 -7.29 -55.82 -7.32
N ALA A 268 -8.58 -55.78 -6.99
CA ALA A 268 -9.16 -54.77 -6.12
C ALA A 268 -8.67 -54.87 -4.66
N ASP A 269 -8.37 -56.07 -4.18
CA ASP A 269 -7.90 -56.29 -2.81
C ASP A 269 -6.48 -55.73 -2.65
N THR A 270 -5.60 -56.01 -3.61
CA THR A 270 -4.24 -55.43 -3.64
C THR A 270 -4.29 -53.91 -3.84
N ALA A 271 -5.25 -53.40 -4.63
CA ALA A 271 -5.46 -51.96 -4.78
C ALA A 271 -5.84 -51.29 -3.45
N GLN A 272 -6.76 -51.89 -2.69
CA GLN A 272 -7.16 -51.36 -1.38
C GLN A 272 -5.98 -51.34 -0.41
N GLN A 273 -5.18 -52.41 -0.35
CA GLN A 273 -3.97 -52.46 0.48
C GLN A 273 -2.98 -51.36 0.10
N MET A 274 -2.75 -51.14 -1.20
CA MET A 274 -1.87 -50.09 -1.70
C MET A 274 -2.37 -48.69 -1.32
N LEU A 275 -3.69 -48.47 -1.37
CA LEU A 275 -4.31 -47.21 -0.94
C LEU A 275 -4.14 -46.99 0.57
N ASP A 276 -4.37 -48.02 1.39
CA ASP A 276 -4.21 -47.93 2.84
C ASP A 276 -2.76 -47.60 3.23
N HIS A 277 -1.78 -48.24 2.59
CA HIS A 277 -0.37 -47.91 2.76
C HIS A 277 -0.03 -46.49 2.28
N LEU A 278 -0.62 -46.02 1.19
CA LEU A 278 -0.41 -44.65 0.70
C LEU A 278 -0.99 -43.62 1.69
N VAL A 279 -2.18 -43.86 2.23
CA VAL A 279 -2.77 -43.01 3.28
C VAL A 279 -1.88 -43.01 4.52
N GLY A 280 -1.44 -44.18 4.98
CA GLY A 280 -0.52 -44.31 6.11
C GLY A 280 0.83 -43.61 5.87
N TYR A 281 1.37 -43.68 4.65
CA TYR A 281 2.57 -42.95 4.26
C TYR A 281 2.35 -41.43 4.39
N LEU A 282 1.29 -40.89 3.80
CA LEU A 282 0.99 -39.45 3.84
C LEU A 282 0.70 -38.95 5.27
N GLN A 283 -0.03 -39.72 6.08
CA GLN A 283 -0.29 -39.40 7.49
C GLN A 283 0.99 -39.37 8.33
N ASN A 284 1.99 -40.18 7.99
CA ASN A 284 3.28 -40.17 8.69
C ASN A 284 4.26 -39.14 8.12
N ALA A 285 4.14 -38.78 6.84
CA ALA A 285 5.00 -37.78 6.18
C ALA A 285 4.61 -36.32 6.48
N LEU A 286 3.31 -36.01 6.60
CA LEU A 286 2.82 -34.62 6.64
C LEU A 286 2.91 -33.90 8.02
N PRO A 287 2.59 -34.53 9.18
CA PRO A 287 2.56 -33.86 10.47
C PRO A 287 3.86 -33.20 10.95
N ASP A 288 5.04 -33.65 10.48
CA ASP A 288 6.34 -33.12 10.92
C ASP A 288 7.04 -32.19 9.92
N MET A 289 6.32 -31.67 8.92
CA MET A 289 6.84 -30.57 8.08
C MET A 289 7.06 -29.26 8.87
N ARG A 290 6.71 -29.21 10.17
CA ARG A 290 6.94 -28.06 11.08
C ARG A 290 7.66 -28.40 12.40
N SER A 291 7.90 -29.67 12.71
CA SER A 291 8.47 -30.12 13.99
C SER A 291 9.98 -30.34 13.85
N ALA A 292 10.78 -29.88 14.83
CA ALA A 292 12.24 -30.05 14.78
C ALA A 292 12.72 -31.50 15.05
N SER A 293 11.83 -32.39 15.49
CA SER A 293 12.15 -33.78 15.85
C SER A 293 10.96 -34.71 15.58
N SER A 294 11.23 -35.93 15.09
CA SER A 294 10.28 -37.04 14.96
C SER A 294 10.65 -38.16 15.96
N THR A 295 9.78 -39.15 16.17
CA THR A 295 10.09 -40.37 16.93
C THR A 295 10.50 -41.49 15.98
N LEU A 296 11.38 -42.40 16.43
CA LEU A 296 11.78 -43.56 15.63
C LEU A 296 10.58 -44.41 15.21
N GLU A 297 9.59 -44.63 16.09
CA GLU A 297 8.35 -45.35 15.78
C GLU A 297 7.68 -44.85 14.51
N ARG A 298 7.57 -43.52 14.41
CA ARG A 298 6.92 -42.83 13.29
C ARG A 298 7.75 -42.91 12.02
N GLU A 299 9.06 -42.74 12.10
CA GLU A 299 9.96 -42.94 10.95
C GLU A 299 9.90 -44.40 10.45
N LEU A 300 9.83 -45.38 11.36
CA LEU A 300 9.66 -46.80 11.00
C LEU A 300 8.28 -47.06 10.37
N ALA A 301 7.22 -46.42 10.85
CA ALA A 301 5.89 -46.51 10.25
C ALA A 301 5.86 -45.91 8.84
N LEU A 302 6.55 -44.78 8.62
CA LEU A 302 6.72 -44.17 7.30
C LEU A 302 7.48 -45.10 6.35
N ALA A 303 8.63 -45.62 6.80
CA ALA A 303 9.45 -46.57 6.04
C ALA A 303 8.69 -47.87 5.72
N ARG A 304 7.91 -48.40 6.67
CA ARG A 304 7.06 -49.58 6.48
C ARG A 304 6.04 -49.36 5.37
N ASN A 305 5.27 -48.27 5.42
CA ASN A 305 4.28 -47.97 4.41
C ASN A 305 4.90 -47.79 3.03
N TYR A 306 6.05 -47.10 2.94
CA TYR A 306 6.80 -46.97 1.69
C TYR A 306 7.25 -48.32 1.14
N LEU A 307 7.89 -49.17 1.97
CA LEU A 307 8.37 -50.49 1.56
C LEU A 307 7.22 -51.42 1.18
N SER A 308 6.06 -51.35 1.84
CA SER A 308 4.86 -52.09 1.46
C SER A 308 4.35 -51.66 0.07
N ILE A 309 4.29 -50.36 -0.21
CA ILE A 309 3.94 -49.84 -1.55
C ILE A 309 4.93 -50.36 -2.60
N MET A 310 6.23 -50.29 -2.30
CA MET A 310 7.27 -50.76 -3.21
C MET A 310 7.23 -52.28 -3.41
N GLN A 311 6.88 -53.05 -2.38
CA GLN A 311 6.71 -54.50 -2.47
C GLN A 311 5.53 -54.87 -3.37
N ILE A 312 4.41 -54.16 -3.30
CA ILE A 312 3.29 -54.35 -4.24
C ILE A 312 3.73 -54.05 -5.68
N ARG A 313 4.49 -52.98 -5.90
CA ARG A 313 4.99 -52.58 -7.23
C ARG A 313 6.04 -53.54 -7.79
N MET A 314 6.95 -54.05 -6.96
CA MET A 314 8.06 -54.91 -7.37
C MET A 314 7.74 -56.41 -7.27
N GLY A 315 6.61 -56.77 -6.65
CA GLY A 315 6.21 -58.14 -6.37
C GLY A 315 7.26 -58.88 -5.53
N GLN A 316 7.53 -60.13 -5.90
CA GLN A 316 8.48 -60.99 -5.18
C GLN A 316 9.95 -60.53 -5.26
N ARG A 317 10.26 -59.46 -6.02
CA ARG A 317 11.62 -58.92 -6.13
C ARG A 317 12.07 -58.12 -4.90
N LEU A 318 11.14 -57.68 -4.06
CA LEU A 318 11.44 -56.94 -2.83
C LEU A 318 10.90 -57.73 -1.62
N ARG A 319 11.81 -58.10 -0.72
CA ARG A 319 11.48 -58.50 0.64
C ARG A 319 12.00 -57.43 1.59
N PHE A 320 11.35 -57.28 2.73
CA PHE A 320 11.90 -56.41 3.77
C PHE A 320 11.56 -56.92 5.16
N ARG A 321 12.38 -56.52 6.12
CA ARG A 321 12.18 -56.78 7.54
C ARG A 321 12.54 -55.54 8.35
N ILE A 322 11.79 -55.33 9.43
CA ILE A 322 12.05 -54.27 10.40
C ILE A 322 12.23 -54.91 11.77
N GLU A 323 13.41 -54.75 12.36
CA GLU A 323 13.83 -55.30 13.65
C GLU A 323 14.21 -54.14 14.59
N ALA A 324 13.26 -53.68 15.40
CA ALA A 324 13.48 -52.55 16.32
C ALA A 324 13.23 -52.96 17.77
N GLU A 325 14.13 -52.57 18.66
CA GLU A 325 13.92 -52.69 20.11
C GLU A 325 12.84 -51.73 20.60
N ASP A 326 11.91 -52.18 21.46
CA ASP A 326 10.81 -51.34 21.97
C ASP A 326 11.32 -50.06 22.65
N ALA A 327 12.44 -50.15 23.38
CA ALA A 327 13.08 -49.01 24.03
C ALA A 327 13.61 -47.96 23.04
N ALA A 328 13.85 -48.33 21.78
CA ALA A 328 14.33 -47.42 20.75
C ALA A 328 13.18 -46.62 20.11
N LEU A 329 11.94 -47.12 20.13
CA LEU A 329 10.80 -46.57 19.37
C LEU A 329 10.47 -45.12 19.73
N SER A 330 10.54 -44.76 21.02
CA SER A 330 10.23 -43.41 21.49
C SER A 330 11.39 -42.42 21.35
N ARG A 331 12.57 -42.86 20.87
CA ARG A 331 13.74 -41.99 20.76
C ARG A 331 13.54 -40.95 19.64
N ALA A 332 13.99 -39.72 19.92
CA ALA A 332 13.93 -38.64 18.96
C ALA A 332 14.95 -38.86 17.84
N VAL A 333 14.49 -38.74 16.59
CA VAL A 333 15.28 -38.86 15.38
C VAL A 333 14.95 -37.69 14.44
N PRO A 334 15.92 -37.24 13.63
CA PRO A 334 15.64 -36.19 12.65
C PRO A 334 14.61 -36.67 11.62
N PRO A 335 13.59 -35.84 11.30
CA PRO A 335 12.47 -36.28 10.46
C PRO A 335 12.91 -36.54 9.02
N ALA A 336 12.30 -37.56 8.40
CA ALA A 336 12.52 -37.99 7.02
C ALA A 336 13.94 -38.52 6.70
N MET A 337 14.73 -38.84 7.72
CA MET A 337 16.08 -39.35 7.55
C MET A 337 16.09 -40.84 7.25
N LEU A 338 15.31 -41.62 8.00
CA LEU A 338 15.23 -43.06 7.79
C LEU A 338 14.63 -43.37 6.43
N ILE A 339 13.54 -42.68 6.06
CA ILE A 339 12.91 -42.86 4.74
C ILE A 339 13.88 -42.55 3.61
N SER A 340 14.74 -41.53 3.73
CA SER A 340 15.74 -41.20 2.70
C SER A 340 16.79 -42.31 2.53
N LEU A 341 17.22 -42.96 3.62
CA LEU A 341 18.11 -44.12 3.54
C LEU A 341 17.42 -45.33 2.90
N VAL A 342 16.14 -45.55 3.22
CA VAL A 342 15.33 -46.62 2.65
C VAL A 342 15.05 -46.40 1.16
N GLU A 343 14.74 -45.18 0.75
CA GLU A 343 14.60 -44.81 -0.66
C GLU A 343 15.89 -45.06 -1.44
N ASN A 344 17.05 -44.71 -0.86
CA ASN A 344 18.34 -44.97 -1.48
C ASN A 344 18.59 -46.48 -1.65
N ALA A 345 18.29 -47.29 -0.64
CA ALA A 345 18.42 -48.74 -0.70
C ALA A 345 17.53 -49.35 -1.82
N VAL A 346 16.30 -48.86 -1.99
CA VAL A 346 15.40 -49.32 -3.07
C VAL A 346 15.90 -48.86 -4.44
N LYS A 347 16.09 -47.55 -4.64
CA LYS A 347 16.41 -46.94 -5.95
C LYS A 347 17.78 -47.34 -6.47
N HIS A 348 18.79 -47.36 -5.59
CA HIS A 348 20.18 -47.62 -5.99
C HIS A 348 20.61 -49.07 -5.77
N GLY A 349 20.04 -49.75 -4.78
CA GLY A 349 20.33 -51.16 -4.49
C GLY A 349 19.48 -52.10 -5.33
N LEU A 350 18.17 -52.14 -5.05
CA LEU A 350 17.28 -53.20 -5.54
C LEU A 350 16.68 -52.96 -6.92
N GLU A 351 16.29 -51.73 -7.29
CA GLU A 351 15.74 -51.44 -8.63
C GLU A 351 16.77 -51.74 -9.74
N ARG A 352 18.06 -51.60 -9.43
CA ARG A 352 19.18 -51.90 -10.35
C ARG A 352 19.59 -53.38 -10.36
N ALA A 353 19.26 -54.14 -9.32
CA ALA A 353 19.59 -55.55 -9.23
C ALA A 353 18.68 -56.39 -10.13
N SER A 354 19.26 -57.30 -10.92
CA SER A 354 18.48 -58.23 -11.76
C SER A 354 17.82 -59.37 -10.97
N ARG A 355 18.25 -59.58 -9.72
CA ARG A 355 17.73 -60.61 -8.81
C ARG A 355 16.79 -60.03 -7.76
N PRO A 356 15.94 -60.86 -7.12
CA PRO A 356 15.26 -60.48 -5.88
C PRO A 356 16.26 -60.05 -4.81
N GLY A 357 15.85 -59.07 -4.02
CA GLY A 357 16.64 -58.54 -2.91
C GLY A 357 15.81 -58.34 -1.63
N GLU A 358 16.52 -58.07 -0.56
CA GLU A 358 16.00 -57.85 0.78
C GLU A 358 16.55 -56.54 1.38
N ILE A 359 15.67 -55.80 2.06
CA ILE A 359 16.04 -54.64 2.88
C ILE A 359 15.75 -54.95 4.34
N ILE A 360 16.76 -54.83 5.18
CA ILE A 360 16.65 -55.03 6.63
C ILE A 360 16.88 -53.68 7.31
N ILE A 361 15.86 -53.22 8.04
CA ILE A 361 15.97 -52.06 8.92
C ILE A 361 16.13 -52.58 10.34
N SER A 362 17.22 -52.23 11.02
CA SER A 362 17.42 -52.55 12.43
C SER A 362 17.56 -51.31 13.30
N ALA A 363 17.04 -51.35 14.51
CA ALA A 363 17.20 -50.27 15.49
C ALA A 363 17.49 -50.83 16.88
N THR A 364 18.60 -50.41 17.47
CA THR A 364 19.07 -50.86 18.78
C THR A 364 19.44 -49.66 19.65
N LEU A 365 19.16 -49.76 20.94
CA LEU A 365 19.50 -48.74 21.93
C LEU A 365 20.56 -49.29 22.88
N ARG A 366 21.77 -48.74 22.82
CA ARG A 366 22.89 -49.13 23.70
C ARG A 366 23.21 -47.97 24.65
N GLY A 367 22.67 -48.02 25.86
CA GLY A 367 22.77 -46.91 26.80
C GLY A 367 22.03 -45.69 26.27
N SER A 368 22.73 -44.58 26.05
CA SER A 368 22.17 -43.38 25.43
C SER A 368 22.34 -43.34 23.89
N GLU A 369 23.06 -44.29 23.30
CA GLU A 369 23.30 -44.33 21.86
C GLU A 369 22.19 -45.10 21.13
N LEU A 370 21.42 -44.38 20.31
CA LEU A 370 20.51 -44.98 19.34
C LEU A 370 21.28 -45.31 18.07
N ARG A 371 21.22 -46.56 17.63
CA ARG A 371 21.78 -47.02 16.36
C ARG A 371 20.67 -47.54 15.46
N VAL A 372 20.49 -46.90 14.31
CA VAL A 372 19.56 -47.31 13.25
C VAL A 372 20.36 -47.72 12.02
N GLN A 373 20.08 -48.89 11.47
CA GLN A 373 20.76 -49.40 10.29
C GLN A 373 19.75 -49.74 9.19
N VAL A 374 20.12 -49.44 7.95
CA VAL A 374 19.42 -49.89 6.76
C VAL A 374 20.43 -50.69 5.94
N CYS A 375 20.21 -51.98 5.82
CA CYS A 375 21.02 -52.91 5.04
C CYS A 375 20.21 -53.35 3.83
N ASP A 376 20.80 -53.26 2.64
CA ASP A 376 20.31 -53.94 1.44
C ASP A 376 21.31 -55.00 0.98
N ASP A 377 20.81 -55.97 0.23
CA ASP A 377 21.61 -56.98 -0.46
C ASP A 377 21.76 -56.70 -1.97
N GLY A 378 21.61 -55.44 -2.40
CA GLY A 378 21.57 -55.05 -3.80
C GLY A 378 22.93 -55.08 -4.51
N VAL A 379 23.06 -54.25 -5.55
CA VAL A 379 24.27 -54.19 -6.40
C VAL A 379 25.54 -53.70 -5.67
N GLY A 380 25.41 -53.14 -4.47
CA GLY A 380 26.52 -52.66 -3.64
C GLY A 380 27.02 -51.26 -3.99
N LEU A 381 28.04 -50.81 -3.26
CA LEU A 381 28.69 -49.50 -3.45
C LEU A 381 29.29 -49.43 -4.86
N THR A 382 28.77 -48.53 -5.69
CA THR A 382 29.31 -48.19 -7.02
C THR A 382 30.02 -46.83 -6.93
N ASP A 383 31.03 -46.58 -7.76
CA ASP A 383 31.84 -45.34 -7.76
C ASP A 383 31.01 -44.04 -7.83
N GLN A 384 29.75 -44.12 -8.30
CA GLN A 384 28.82 -42.98 -8.35
C GLN A 384 28.17 -42.63 -7.00
N MET A 385 28.25 -43.48 -5.96
CA MET A 385 27.65 -43.19 -4.64
C MET A 385 28.35 -42.08 -3.86
N GLY A 386 29.57 -41.69 -4.26
CA GLY A 386 30.29 -40.55 -3.67
C GLY A 386 29.81 -39.16 -4.16
N GLN A 387 28.95 -39.09 -5.18
CA GLN A 387 28.46 -37.83 -5.77
C GLN A 387 26.92 -37.69 -5.71
N GLY A 388 26.24 -38.54 -4.95
CA GLY A 388 24.78 -38.46 -4.78
C GLY A 388 24.37 -37.30 -3.87
N PHE A 389 23.67 -36.30 -4.41
CA PHE A 389 23.10 -35.16 -3.68
C PHE A 389 22.32 -35.56 -2.39
N GLY A 390 21.78 -36.78 -2.33
CA GLY A 390 21.01 -37.28 -1.18
C GLY A 390 21.83 -37.51 0.09
N LEU A 391 22.97 -38.22 0.03
CA LEU A 391 23.76 -38.54 1.23
C LEU A 391 24.51 -37.32 1.79
N ALA A 392 24.95 -36.40 0.91
CA ALA A 392 25.56 -35.13 1.31
C ALA A 392 24.57 -34.26 2.10
N ASN A 393 23.33 -34.13 1.62
CA ASN A 393 22.27 -33.40 2.32
C ASN A 393 21.93 -34.01 3.68
N ILE A 394 21.91 -35.34 3.78
CA ILE A 394 21.69 -36.09 5.02
C ILE A 394 22.82 -35.79 6.02
N HIS A 395 24.07 -35.76 5.57
CA HIS A 395 25.23 -35.43 6.41
C HIS A 395 25.21 -33.98 6.92
N GLU A 396 24.97 -33.01 6.02
CA GLU A 396 24.87 -31.59 6.38
C GLU A 396 23.74 -31.34 7.39
N ARG A 397 22.58 -31.96 7.17
CA ARG A 397 21.42 -31.84 8.06
C ARG A 397 21.68 -32.45 9.45
N LEU A 398 22.42 -33.56 9.54
CA LEU A 398 22.83 -34.15 10.82
C LEU A 398 23.78 -33.22 11.58
N GLN A 399 24.75 -32.63 10.90
CA GLN A 399 25.66 -31.66 11.51
C GLN A 399 24.91 -30.44 12.05
N LEU A 400 23.93 -29.90 11.30
CA LEU A 400 23.14 -28.74 11.74
C LEU A 400 22.26 -29.03 12.97
N LEU A 401 21.66 -30.22 13.05
CA LEU A 401 20.70 -30.56 14.10
C LEU A 401 21.36 -31.15 15.36
N TYR A 402 22.43 -31.93 15.19
CA TYR A 402 23.03 -32.71 16.28
C TYR A 402 24.54 -32.46 16.47
N GLY A 403 25.22 -31.80 15.52
CA GLY A 403 26.67 -31.64 15.53
C GLY A 403 27.37 -32.99 15.63
N GLU A 404 28.35 -33.10 16.53
CA GLU A 404 29.12 -34.32 16.81
C GLU A 404 28.31 -35.43 17.50
N ARG A 405 27.07 -35.14 17.94
CA ARG A 405 26.21 -36.13 18.60
C ARG A 405 25.51 -37.07 17.63
N ALA A 406 25.60 -36.85 16.32
CA ALA A 406 25.09 -37.81 15.35
C ALA A 406 26.09 -38.05 14.23
N SER A 407 26.10 -39.27 13.70
CA SER A 407 26.93 -39.63 12.56
C SER A 407 26.20 -40.59 11.63
N LEU A 408 26.50 -40.46 10.34
CA LEU A 408 26.07 -41.40 9.30
C LEU A 408 27.32 -42.03 8.70
N SER A 409 27.38 -43.36 8.70
CA SER A 409 28.38 -44.13 7.97
C SER A 409 27.71 -45.02 6.94
N VAL A 410 28.36 -45.17 5.79
CA VAL A 410 27.90 -46.04 4.70
C VAL A 410 29.05 -47.00 4.36
N ALA A 411 28.77 -48.30 4.38
CA ALA A 411 29.75 -49.35 4.12
C ALA A 411 29.16 -50.42 3.21
N ALA A 412 30.01 -51.26 2.62
CA ALA A 412 29.55 -52.47 1.95
C ALA A 412 28.92 -53.41 2.99
N SER A 413 27.81 -54.04 2.63
CA SER A 413 27.15 -55.03 3.48
C SER A 413 27.77 -56.42 3.24
N GLU A 414 27.93 -57.20 4.32
CA GLU A 414 28.46 -58.57 4.29
C GLU A 414 27.57 -59.54 3.48
N GLN A 415 26.30 -59.19 3.30
CA GLN A 415 25.31 -59.97 2.56
C GLN A 415 25.27 -59.61 1.06
N GLY A 416 26.22 -58.79 0.59
CA GLY A 416 26.10 -58.01 -0.65
C GLY A 416 25.36 -56.70 -0.38
N GLY A 417 25.41 -55.73 -1.31
CA GLY A 417 24.71 -54.46 -1.15
C GLY A 417 25.40 -53.43 -0.23
N VAL A 418 24.60 -52.54 0.35
CA VAL A 418 25.07 -51.40 1.16
C VAL A 418 24.48 -51.46 2.57
N ARG A 419 25.25 -51.03 3.56
CA ARG A 419 24.84 -50.80 4.94
C ARG A 419 25.01 -49.34 5.29
N ALA A 420 23.89 -48.64 5.48
CA ALA A 420 23.87 -47.30 6.06
C ALA A 420 23.60 -47.41 7.57
N THR A 421 24.45 -46.79 8.39
CA THR A 421 24.33 -46.78 9.86
C THR A 421 24.25 -45.35 10.35
N LEU A 422 23.12 -45.01 10.98
CA LEU A 422 22.87 -43.76 11.68
C LEU A 422 23.07 -43.99 13.18
N ILE A 423 23.95 -43.21 13.79
CA ILE A 423 24.18 -43.21 15.24
C ILE A 423 23.77 -41.85 15.77
N ILE A 424 22.94 -41.83 16.81
CA ILE A 424 22.53 -40.62 17.53
C ILE A 424 22.80 -40.84 19.02
N LYS A 425 23.61 -39.95 19.58
CA LYS A 425 23.95 -39.87 21.00
C LYS A 425 23.14 -38.75 21.63
N GLU A 426 22.72 -38.97 22.87
CA GLU A 426 21.97 -37.98 23.65
C GLU A 426 22.84 -36.79 24.07
#